data_AF-A0A7X6Q029-F1
#
_entry.id   AF-A0A7X6Q029-F1
#
_cell.length_a   1.000
_cell.length_b   1.000
_cell.length_c   1.000
_cell.angle_alpha   90.00
_cell.angle_beta   90.00
_cell.angle_gamma   90.00
#
_symmetry.space_group_name_H-M   'P 1'
#
loop_
_entity.id
_entity.type
_entity.pdbx_description
1 polymer ?
#
loop_
_entity_poly.entity_id
_entity_poly.type
_entity_poly.pdbx_seq_one_letter_code
_entity_poly.pdbx_strand_id
1 'polypeptide(L)'
;MSLLAMVEAMDSYEAPLDGLGDLAAFFGQEGLDDISDIDREEVLELSYLVSLNPNKIAFSSPDLDELLQTEDAYFLDVSISREKALTYALFCKYPKEGGGQELILSERPFLPEQALALDRFQAFAEDKGYLVLTSRDLVEKVEEGGEVMTLYAKYFNRLTDNDMIAGWEKLAKEAEKRR
;
A
#
# COMPACT_ATOMS: atom_id res chain seq x y z
N MET A 1 25.10 3.94 -2.49
CA MET A 1 24.61 2.62 -2.08
C MET A 1 23.48 2.27 -3.02
N SER A 2 23.37 1.02 -3.51
CA SER A 2 22.21 0.61 -4.32
C SER A 2 20.98 0.45 -3.44
N LEU A 3 19.77 0.55 -4.01
CA LEU A 3 18.52 0.31 -3.28
C LEU A 3 18.55 -1.07 -2.60
N LEU A 4 18.92 -2.12 -3.34
CA LEU A 4 19.07 -3.46 -2.78
C LEU A 4 20.03 -3.49 -1.58
N ALA A 5 21.19 -2.83 -1.65
CA ALA A 5 22.12 -2.80 -0.53
C ALA A 5 21.57 -2.02 0.68
N MET A 6 20.73 -1.01 0.46
CA MET A 6 20.02 -0.33 1.54
C MET A 6 19.00 -1.25 2.20
N VAL A 7 18.16 -1.92 1.39
CA VAL A 7 17.13 -2.85 1.86
C VAL A 7 17.72 -4.02 2.64
N GLU A 8 18.80 -4.62 2.14
CA GLU A 8 19.47 -5.75 2.80
C GLU A 8 20.06 -5.35 4.17
N ALA A 9 20.53 -4.11 4.30
CA ALA A 9 21.05 -3.57 5.55
C ALA A 9 19.97 -3.20 6.58
N MET A 10 18.68 -3.26 6.21
CA MET A 10 17.58 -3.00 7.15
C MET A 10 17.31 -4.24 8.01
N ASP A 11 17.12 -4.02 9.31
CA ASP A 11 16.74 -5.07 10.24
C ASP A 11 15.21 -5.30 10.23
N SER A 12 14.79 -6.48 10.66
CA SER A 12 13.37 -6.79 10.91
C SER A 12 12.91 -6.15 12.23
N TYR A 13 11.61 -5.92 12.39
CA TYR A 13 11.06 -5.55 13.70
C TYR A 13 10.79 -6.81 14.52
N GLU A 14 11.49 -6.98 15.65
CA GLU A 14 11.25 -8.09 16.60
C GLU A 14 9.98 -7.91 17.46
N ALA A 15 9.29 -6.78 17.38
CA ALA A 15 8.03 -6.53 18.09
C ALA A 15 6.88 -6.53 17.08
N PRO A 16 5.72 -7.15 17.41
CA PRO A 16 4.56 -7.10 16.53
C PRO A 16 4.19 -5.63 16.43
N LEU A 17 4.40 -5.05 15.26
CA LEU A 17 3.75 -3.81 14.91
C LEU A 17 2.26 -4.05 15.13
N ASP A 18 1.68 -3.39 16.12
CA ASP A 18 0.24 -3.15 16.13
C ASP A 18 0.00 -2.14 15.01
N GLY A 19 0.21 -2.56 13.76
CA GLY A 19 0.21 -1.69 12.59
C GLY A 19 -1.12 -0.96 12.47
N LEU A 20 -2.20 -1.59 12.93
CA LEU A 20 -3.51 -0.98 13.08
C LEU A 20 -3.52 0.12 14.15
N GLY A 21 -3.07 -0.15 15.37
CA GLY A 21 -3.01 0.84 16.45
C GLY A 21 -2.09 2.02 16.13
N ASP A 22 -0.94 1.74 15.53
CA ASP A 22 0.03 2.76 15.12
C ASP A 22 -0.52 3.63 13.97
N LEU A 23 -1.11 3.03 12.94
CA LEU A 23 -1.75 3.81 11.86
C LEU A 23 -2.97 4.60 12.36
N ALA A 24 -3.75 4.02 13.26
CA ALA A 24 -4.89 4.70 13.88
C ALA A 24 -4.45 5.96 14.65
N ALA A 25 -3.23 6.00 15.20
CA ALA A 25 -2.71 7.21 15.84
C ALA A 25 -2.46 8.37 14.84
N PHE A 26 -2.15 8.06 13.58
CA PHE A 26 -1.88 9.06 12.54
C PHE A 26 -3.13 9.44 11.72
N PHE A 27 -3.98 8.46 11.41
CA PHE A 27 -5.14 8.64 10.54
C PHE A 27 -6.47 8.75 11.29
N GLY A 28 -6.49 8.32 12.56
CA GLY A 28 -7.71 8.05 13.31
C GLY A 28 -8.20 6.64 13.06
N GLN A 29 -8.90 6.07 14.05
CA GLN A 29 -9.48 4.72 13.93
C GLN A 29 -10.70 4.68 12.99
N GLU A 30 -11.39 5.81 12.83
CA GLU A 30 -12.54 5.93 11.95
C GLU A 30 -12.10 5.77 10.49
N GLY A 31 -12.67 4.79 9.78
CA GLY A 31 -12.38 4.57 8.36
C GLY A 31 -11.03 3.89 8.10
N LEU A 32 -10.45 3.22 9.09
CA LEU A 32 -9.26 2.39 8.93
C LEU A 32 -9.65 0.90 8.99
N ASP A 33 -9.30 0.14 7.96
CA ASP A 33 -9.47 -1.31 7.90
C ASP A 33 -8.13 -2.02 7.88
N ASP A 34 -8.03 -3.09 8.67
CA ASP A 34 -6.99 -4.11 8.49
C ASP A 34 -7.49 -5.16 7.49
N ILE A 35 -6.81 -5.24 6.34
CA ILE A 35 -7.11 -6.20 5.27
C ILE A 35 -5.99 -7.22 5.12
N SER A 36 -5.15 -7.38 6.14
CA SER A 36 -4.04 -8.33 6.16
C SER A 36 -4.56 -9.77 6.10
N ASP A 37 -4.07 -10.57 5.16
CA ASP A 37 -4.39 -11.99 5.06
C ASP A 37 -3.47 -12.82 5.97
N ILE A 38 -3.66 -12.67 7.29
CA ILE A 38 -2.84 -13.33 8.31
C ILE A 38 -3.03 -14.84 8.37
N ASP A 39 -4.13 -15.35 7.78
CA ASP A 39 -4.44 -16.78 7.73
C ASP A 39 -3.56 -17.51 6.71
N ARG A 40 -2.89 -16.78 5.81
CA ARG A 40 -1.85 -17.33 4.95
C ARG A 40 -0.48 -17.16 5.60
N GLU A 41 0.04 -18.26 6.14
CA GLU A 41 1.36 -18.29 6.80
C GLU A 41 2.50 -17.74 5.93
N GLU A 42 2.36 -17.81 4.61
CA GLU A 42 3.36 -17.33 3.64
C GLU A 42 3.31 -15.81 3.40
N VAL A 43 2.27 -15.10 3.86
CA VAL A 43 2.12 -13.66 3.59
C VAL A 43 3.10 -12.85 4.44
N LEU A 44 3.93 -12.07 3.73
CA LEU A 44 4.96 -11.19 4.30
C LEU A 44 4.50 -9.74 4.42
N GLU A 45 3.23 -9.46 4.19
CA GLU A 45 2.65 -8.12 4.14
C GLU A 45 1.57 -7.93 5.23
N LEU A 46 1.62 -6.79 5.89
CA LEU A 46 0.47 -6.23 6.61
C LEU A 46 -0.11 -5.12 5.75
N SER A 47 -1.42 -5.15 5.49
CA SER A 47 -2.11 -4.26 4.57
C SER A 47 -3.28 -3.56 5.24
N TYR A 48 -3.32 -2.24 5.07
CA TYR A 48 -4.31 -1.38 5.70
C TYR A 48 -4.93 -0.42 4.69
N LEU A 49 -6.25 -0.23 4.77
CA LEU A 49 -6.97 0.75 3.95
C LEU A 49 -7.43 1.92 4.81
N VAL A 50 -6.98 3.12 4.45
CA VAL A 50 -7.45 4.38 5.06
C VAL A 50 -8.48 5.03 4.13
N SER A 51 -9.72 5.18 4.59
CA SER A 51 -10.77 5.91 3.87
C SER A 51 -10.40 7.38 3.70
N LEU A 52 -10.51 7.87 2.46
CA LEU A 52 -10.26 9.27 2.10
C LEU A 52 -11.56 10.03 1.77
N ASN A 53 -12.71 9.39 1.90
CA ASN A 53 -14.01 10.03 1.70
C ASN A 53 -14.40 10.88 2.92
N PRO A 54 -15.22 11.94 2.75
CA PRO A 54 -15.56 12.88 3.82
C PRO A 54 -16.14 12.24 5.09
N ASN A 55 -16.92 11.16 4.92
CA ASN A 55 -17.57 10.44 6.01
C ASN A 55 -16.70 9.33 6.61
N LYS A 56 -15.46 9.15 6.14
CA LYS A 56 -14.53 8.09 6.53
C LYS A 56 -15.19 6.70 6.52
N ILE A 57 -15.95 6.43 5.47
CA ILE A 57 -16.62 5.13 5.29
C ILE A 57 -15.53 4.08 5.05
N ALA A 58 -15.38 3.18 6.01
CA ALA A 58 -14.45 2.06 5.97
C ALA A 58 -14.77 1.13 4.79
N PHE A 59 -13.76 0.44 4.27
CA PHE A 59 -13.90 -0.58 3.23
C PHE A 59 -14.82 -1.72 3.68
N SER A 60 -14.73 -2.15 4.94
CA SER A 60 -15.62 -3.18 5.49
C SER A 60 -17.02 -2.67 5.86
N SER A 61 -17.28 -1.36 5.73
CA SER A 61 -18.56 -0.78 6.12
C SER A 61 -19.69 -1.19 5.18
N PRO A 62 -20.88 -1.56 5.70
CA PRO A 62 -22.06 -1.76 4.85
C PRO A 62 -22.49 -0.49 4.10
N ASP A 63 -22.11 0.70 4.59
CA ASP A 63 -22.43 1.98 3.96
C ASP A 63 -21.58 2.24 2.68
N LEU A 64 -20.57 1.41 2.40
CA LEU A 64 -19.74 1.53 1.20
C LEU A 64 -20.57 1.35 -0.07
N ASP A 65 -21.52 0.41 -0.08
CA ASP A 65 -22.41 0.18 -1.22
C ASP A 65 -23.29 1.40 -1.51
N GLU A 66 -23.74 2.11 -0.46
CA GLU A 66 -24.52 3.34 -0.61
C GLU A 66 -23.66 4.48 -1.15
N LEU A 67 -22.41 4.61 -0.67
CA LEU A 67 -21.45 5.57 -1.20
C LEU A 67 -21.23 5.35 -2.70
N LEU A 68 -20.98 4.10 -3.11
CA LEU A 68 -20.72 3.72 -4.49
C LEU A 68 -21.92 3.88 -5.43
N GLN A 69 -23.13 4.12 -4.92
CA GLN A 69 -24.27 4.52 -5.76
C GLN A 69 -24.24 5.99 -6.14
N THR A 70 -23.48 6.81 -5.41
CA THR A 70 -23.53 8.28 -5.53
C THR A 70 -22.20 8.88 -5.99
N GLU A 71 -21.07 8.35 -5.51
CA GLU A 71 -19.73 8.86 -5.79
C GLU A 71 -18.65 7.75 -5.75
N ASP A 72 -17.45 8.10 -6.21
CA ASP A 72 -16.29 7.21 -6.16
C ASP A 72 -15.81 7.05 -4.71
N ALA A 73 -15.42 5.83 -4.33
CA ALA A 73 -14.76 5.58 -3.05
C ALA A 73 -13.24 5.67 -3.21
N TYR A 74 -12.57 6.35 -2.29
CA TYR A 74 -11.13 6.61 -2.31
C TYR A 74 -10.48 6.10 -1.04
N PHE A 75 -9.36 5.41 -1.21
CA PHE A 75 -8.58 4.87 -0.10
C PHE A 75 -7.10 5.14 -0.28
N LEU A 76 -6.36 5.20 0.82
CA LEU A 76 -4.91 5.04 0.83
C LEU A 76 -4.62 3.61 1.30
N ASP A 77 -4.07 2.80 0.40
CA ASP A 77 -3.53 1.49 0.72
C ASP A 77 -2.13 1.66 1.30
N VAL A 78 -1.90 1.15 2.50
CA VAL A 78 -0.63 1.18 3.21
C VAL A 78 -0.20 -0.24 3.50
N SER A 79 0.91 -0.64 2.90
CA SER A 79 1.49 -1.96 3.09
C SER A 79 2.81 -1.89 3.83
N ILE A 80 3.03 -2.82 4.75
CA ILE A 80 4.24 -2.92 5.57
C ILE A 80 4.80 -4.33 5.44
N SER A 81 6.10 -4.45 5.20
CA SER A 81 6.78 -5.74 5.18
C SER A 81 6.93 -6.29 6.60
N ARG A 82 6.67 -7.59 6.77
CA ARG A 82 6.87 -8.32 8.01
C ARG A 82 8.33 -8.73 8.24
N GLU A 83 9.14 -8.73 7.18
CA GLU A 83 10.53 -9.19 7.23
C GLU A 83 11.54 -8.06 7.34
N LYS A 84 11.20 -6.88 6.81
CA LYS A 84 12.09 -5.73 6.73
C LYS A 84 11.33 -4.47 7.06
N ALA A 85 12.05 -3.46 7.53
CA ALA A 85 11.52 -2.13 7.78
C ALA A 85 11.18 -1.35 6.49
N LEU A 86 10.30 -1.91 5.66
CA LEU A 86 9.87 -1.40 4.36
C LEU A 86 8.38 -1.12 4.38
N THR A 87 7.96 -0.07 3.69
CA THR A 87 6.55 0.24 3.48
C THR A 87 6.33 0.89 2.12
N TYR A 88 5.11 0.82 1.61
CA TYR A 88 4.68 1.64 0.49
C TYR A 88 3.26 2.13 0.75
N ALA A 89 2.85 3.16 0.00
CA ALA A 89 1.44 3.54 -0.06
C ALA A 89 0.99 3.82 -1.50
N LEU A 90 -0.26 3.48 -1.78
CA LEU A 90 -0.94 3.78 -3.04
C LEU A 90 -2.30 4.41 -2.80
N PHE A 91 -2.67 5.33 -3.68
CA PHE A 91 -4.05 5.77 -3.78
C PHE A 91 -4.85 4.74 -4.57
N CYS A 92 -5.94 4.29 -3.96
CA CYS A 92 -6.90 3.37 -4.51
C CYS A 92 -8.21 4.12 -4.78
N LYS A 93 -8.85 3.83 -5.91
CA LYS A 93 -10.17 4.36 -6.26
C LYS A 93 -11.06 3.24 -6.76
N TYR A 94 -12.23 3.11 -6.15
CA TYR A 94 -13.34 2.29 -6.62
C TYR A 94 -14.35 3.21 -7.32
N PRO A 95 -14.42 3.19 -8.66
CA PRO A 95 -15.36 4.01 -9.40
C PRO A 95 -16.80 3.61 -9.10
N LYS A 96 -17.69 4.59 -8.94
CA LYS A 96 -19.13 4.33 -8.77
C LYS A 96 -19.74 3.48 -9.89
N GLU A 97 -19.27 3.72 -11.12
CA GLU A 97 -19.78 3.02 -12.32
C GLU A 97 -19.43 1.53 -12.31
N GLY A 98 -18.37 1.15 -11.58
CA GLY A 98 -17.95 -0.24 -11.39
C GLY A 98 -18.61 -0.93 -10.21
N GLY A 99 -19.43 -0.23 -9.40
CA GLY A 99 -20.10 -0.80 -8.23
C GLY A 99 -19.16 -1.53 -7.27
N GLY A 100 -17.92 -1.01 -7.11
CA GLY A 100 -16.90 -1.63 -6.26
C GLY A 100 -16.14 -2.82 -6.87
N GLN A 101 -16.44 -3.20 -8.13
CA GLN A 101 -15.76 -4.32 -8.80
C GLN A 101 -14.47 -3.92 -9.52
N GLU A 102 -14.27 -2.63 -9.78
CA GLU A 102 -13.06 -2.10 -10.42
C GLU A 102 -12.21 -1.36 -9.38
N LEU A 103 -10.91 -1.69 -9.34
CA LEU A 103 -9.92 -1.01 -8.52
C LEU A 103 -8.92 -0.28 -9.43
N ILE A 104 -8.80 1.03 -9.24
CA ILE A 104 -7.80 1.87 -9.92
C ILE A 104 -6.73 2.28 -8.90
N LEU A 105 -5.46 2.06 -9.26
CA LEU A 105 -4.29 2.41 -8.44
C LEU A 105 -3.57 3.64 -8.97
N SER A 106 -2.96 4.43 -8.08
CA SER A 106 -2.17 5.61 -8.42
C SER A 106 -1.15 5.94 -7.31
N GLU A 107 0.06 6.35 -7.68
CA GLU A 107 1.04 6.90 -6.71
C GLU A 107 0.72 8.35 -6.29
N ARG A 108 -0.23 8.99 -6.97
CA ARG A 108 -0.63 10.37 -6.73
C ARG A 108 -2.10 10.42 -6.31
N PRO A 109 -2.49 11.43 -5.51
CA PRO A 109 -3.87 11.60 -5.13
C PRO A 109 -4.74 11.81 -6.38
N PHE A 110 -5.95 11.25 -6.35
CA PHE A 110 -6.95 11.48 -7.40
C PHE A 110 -7.61 12.85 -7.24
N LEU A 111 -7.72 13.32 -5.99
CA LEU A 111 -8.26 14.63 -5.63
C LEU A 111 -7.23 15.43 -4.82
N PRO A 112 -7.05 16.74 -5.07
CA PRO A 112 -6.02 17.55 -4.40
C PRO A 112 -6.04 17.47 -2.86
N GLU A 113 -7.22 17.40 -2.26
CA GLU A 113 -7.43 17.28 -0.81
C GLU A 113 -6.83 16.01 -0.20
N GLN A 114 -6.62 14.96 -1.00
CA GLN A 114 -6.04 13.70 -0.55
C GLN A 114 -4.52 13.78 -0.36
N ALA A 115 -3.86 14.85 -0.82
CA ALA A 115 -2.42 15.03 -0.64
C ALA A 115 -2.01 14.99 0.84
N LEU A 116 -2.88 15.48 1.73
CA LEU A 116 -2.64 15.49 3.18
C LEU A 116 -2.51 14.07 3.76
N ALA A 117 -3.13 13.07 3.13
CA ALA A 117 -3.00 11.68 3.56
C ALA A 117 -1.61 11.12 3.26
N LEU A 118 -1.01 11.52 2.13
CA LEU A 118 0.37 11.14 1.80
C LEU A 118 1.36 11.78 2.77
N ASP A 119 1.17 13.05 3.13
CA ASP A 119 2.01 13.73 4.13
C ASP A 119 1.96 13.01 5.49
N ARG A 120 0.76 12.57 5.91
CA ARG A 120 0.59 11.78 7.14
C ARG A 120 1.27 10.42 7.06
N PHE A 121 1.16 9.72 5.93
CA PHE A 121 1.85 8.46 5.71
C PHE A 121 3.38 8.62 5.75
N GLN A 122 3.91 9.67 5.15
CA GLN A 122 5.35 9.96 5.20
C GLN A 122 5.82 10.22 6.63
N ALA A 123 5.05 10.98 7.42
CA ALA A 123 5.36 11.21 8.83
C ALA A 123 5.30 9.91 9.66
N PHE A 124 4.32 9.03 9.37
CA PHE A 124 4.24 7.70 9.98
C PHE A 124 5.48 6.85 9.63
N ALA A 125 5.88 6.81 8.36
CA ALA A 125 7.03 6.04 7.93
C ALA A 125 8.34 6.56 8.56
N GLU A 126 8.50 7.87 8.68
CA GLU A 126 9.65 8.49 9.34
C GLU A 126 9.68 8.18 10.84
N ASP A 127 8.56 8.32 11.55
CA ASP A 127 8.45 8.01 12.99
C ASP A 127 8.83 6.56 13.30
N LYS A 128 8.39 5.63 12.43
CA LYS A 128 8.67 4.21 12.59
C LYS A 128 10.05 3.81 12.08
N GLY A 129 10.68 4.61 11.22
CA GLY A 129 11.98 4.31 10.62
C GLY A 129 11.88 3.40 9.39
N TYR A 130 10.75 3.41 8.68
CA TYR A 130 10.59 2.64 7.45
C TYR A 130 11.24 3.32 6.24
N LEU A 131 11.75 2.49 5.33
CA LEU A 131 12.06 2.92 3.98
C LEU A 131 10.78 2.86 3.14
N VAL A 132 10.36 4.02 2.62
CA VAL A 132 9.23 4.14 1.71
C VAL A 132 9.65 3.75 0.30
N LEU A 133 9.02 2.72 -0.27
CA LEU A 133 9.24 2.25 -1.64
C LEU A 133 8.22 2.85 -2.61
N THR A 134 8.67 3.20 -3.81
CA THR A 134 7.80 3.60 -4.93
C THR A 134 7.36 2.40 -5.75
N SER A 135 6.37 2.57 -6.65
CA SER A 135 5.98 1.52 -7.61
C SER A 135 7.16 1.03 -8.45
N ARG A 136 8.09 1.93 -8.80
CA ARG A 136 9.31 1.59 -9.54
C ARG A 136 10.25 0.72 -8.71
N ASP A 137 10.43 1.06 -7.44
CA ASP A 137 11.27 0.30 -6.53
C ASP A 137 10.69 -1.11 -6.34
N LEU A 138 9.37 -1.20 -6.15
CA LEU A 138 8.66 -2.47 -5.95
C LEU A 138 8.81 -3.45 -7.12
N VAL A 139 8.94 -2.96 -8.37
CA VAL A 139 9.14 -3.80 -9.57
C VAL A 139 10.61 -4.00 -9.95
N GLU A 140 11.56 -3.42 -9.20
CA GLU A 140 12.99 -3.61 -9.45
C GLU A 140 13.35 -5.10 -9.33
N LYS A 141 14.09 -5.61 -10.32
CA LYS A 141 14.50 -7.01 -10.39
C LYS A 141 15.73 -7.25 -9.52
N VAL A 142 15.65 -8.26 -8.68
CA VAL A 142 16.71 -8.68 -7.76
C VAL A 142 17.03 -10.16 -7.97
N GLU A 143 18.30 -10.52 -7.89
CA GLU A 143 18.77 -11.90 -7.95
C GLU A 143 18.95 -12.45 -6.54
N GLU A 144 18.27 -13.55 -6.22
CA GLU A 144 18.40 -14.25 -4.94
C GLU A 144 18.35 -15.76 -5.16
N GLY A 145 19.34 -16.48 -4.63
CA GLY A 145 19.40 -17.94 -4.79
C GLY A 145 19.52 -18.43 -6.24
N GLY A 146 19.83 -17.55 -7.20
CA GLY A 146 19.83 -17.85 -8.64
C GLY A 146 18.50 -17.60 -9.36
N GLU A 147 17.48 -17.10 -8.65
CA GLU A 147 16.20 -16.69 -9.22
C GLU A 147 16.11 -15.16 -9.34
N VAL A 148 15.42 -14.68 -10.39
CA VAL A 148 15.16 -13.26 -10.61
C VAL A 148 13.72 -12.96 -10.20
N MET A 149 13.53 -12.13 -9.17
CA MET A 149 12.21 -11.73 -8.68
C MET A 149 12.15 -10.21 -8.46
N THR A 150 10.97 -9.67 -8.12
CA THR A 150 10.83 -8.25 -7.78
C THR A 150 11.02 -8.01 -6.28
N LEU A 151 11.36 -6.78 -5.87
CA LEU A 151 11.37 -6.42 -4.45
C LEU A 151 10.01 -6.65 -3.77
N TYR A 152 8.91 -6.40 -4.48
CA TYR A 152 7.57 -6.72 -3.99
C TYR A 152 7.39 -8.21 -3.70
N ALA A 153 7.73 -9.08 -4.67
CA ALA A 153 7.60 -10.53 -4.49
C ALA A 153 8.46 -11.04 -3.33
N LYS A 154 9.67 -10.49 -3.19
CA LYS A 154 10.60 -10.86 -2.13
C LYS A 154 10.10 -10.48 -0.73
N TYR A 155 9.64 -9.23 -0.53
CA TYR A 155 9.43 -8.69 0.83
C TYR A 155 7.97 -8.44 1.23
N PHE A 156 7.02 -8.51 0.29
CA PHE A 156 5.59 -8.27 0.54
C PHE A 156 4.73 -9.49 0.14
N ASN A 157 5.35 -10.54 -0.42
CA ASN A 157 4.78 -11.83 -0.81
C ASN A 157 3.25 -11.94 -0.83
N ARG A 158 2.64 -11.49 -1.93
CA ARG A 158 1.50 -12.20 -2.50
C ARG A 158 2.03 -13.10 -3.59
N LEU A 159 1.95 -14.41 -3.37
CA LEU A 159 2.10 -15.44 -4.40
C LEU A 159 1.55 -14.93 -5.74
N THR A 160 2.45 -14.60 -6.68
CA THR A 160 2.18 -14.26 -8.10
C THR A 160 0.75 -13.79 -8.41
N ASP A 161 0.25 -12.74 -7.76
CA ASP A 161 -0.95 -12.06 -8.22
C ASP A 161 -0.53 -11.21 -9.42
N ASN A 162 -0.55 -11.85 -10.59
CA ASN A 162 -0.16 -11.26 -11.88
C ASN A 162 -0.88 -9.92 -12.16
N ASP A 163 -2.06 -9.71 -11.58
CA ASP A 163 -2.87 -8.51 -11.80
C ASP A 163 -2.36 -7.29 -11.02
N MET A 164 -1.93 -7.47 -9.76
CA MET A 164 -1.31 -6.38 -8.99
C MET A 164 0.04 -6.00 -9.59
N ILE A 165 0.88 -6.99 -9.93
CA ILE A 165 2.18 -6.74 -10.57
C ILE A 165 2.00 -6.02 -11.91
N ALA A 166 1.01 -6.40 -12.73
CA ALA A 166 0.69 -5.69 -13.96
C ALA A 166 0.27 -4.22 -13.71
N GLY A 167 -0.49 -3.97 -12.63
CA GLY A 167 -0.82 -2.62 -12.17
C GLY A 167 0.43 -1.81 -11.79
N TRP A 168 1.33 -2.40 -11.00
CA TRP A 168 2.60 -1.78 -10.61
C TRP A 168 3.51 -1.49 -11.81
N GLU A 169 3.66 -2.43 -12.73
CA GLU A 169 4.45 -2.24 -13.95
C GLU A 169 3.88 -1.13 -14.84
N LYS A 170 2.55 -1.00 -14.91
CA LYS A 170 1.90 0.09 -15.62
C LYS A 170 2.22 1.44 -14.97
N LEU A 171 2.09 1.54 -13.65
CA LEU A 171 2.42 2.75 -12.89
C LEU A 171 3.88 3.17 -13.07
N ALA A 172 4.82 2.22 -12.95
CA ALA A 172 6.24 2.48 -13.14
C ALA A 172 6.54 3.05 -14.54
N LYS A 173 5.95 2.48 -15.60
CA LYS A 173 6.09 2.97 -16.99
C LYS A 173 5.49 4.36 -17.18
N GLU A 174 4.40 4.69 -16.50
CA GLU A 174 3.78 6.02 -16.56
C GLU A 174 4.61 7.09 -15.85
N ALA A 175 5.28 6.73 -14.74
CA ALA A 175 6.20 7.61 -14.03
C ALA A 175 7.44 7.97 -14.88
N GLU A 176 7.97 7.01 -15.67
CA GLU A 176 9.12 7.22 -16.54
C GLU A 176 8.83 8.15 -17.73
N LYS A 177 7.64 8.06 -18.34
CA LYS A 177 7.25 8.90 -19.50
C LYS A 177 7.07 10.38 -19.18
N ARG A 178 7.03 10.75 -17.90
CA ARG A 178 6.75 12.10 -17.42
C ARG A 178 8.00 12.83 -16.91
N ARG A 179 9.19 12.24 -17.09
CA ARG A 179 10.50 12.88 -16.89
C ARG A 179 11.04 13.44 -18.20
#